data_AF-A0A7L3B4X6-F1
#
_entry.id   AF-A0A7L3B4X6-F1
#
_cell.length_a   1.000
_cell.length_b   1.000
_cell.length_c   1.000
_cell.angle_alpha   90.00
_cell.angle_beta   90.00
_cell.angle_gamma   90.00
#
_symmetry.space_group_name_H-M   'P 1'
#
loop_
_entity.id
_entity.type
_entity.pdbx_description
1 polymer ?
#
loop_
_entity_poly.entity_id
_entity_poly.type
_entity_poly.pdbx_seq_one_letter_code
_entity_poly.pdbx_strand_id
1 'polypeptide(L)'
;APGTMSGSGPDAPQPSEAAEAGLQEAEQDWAAAKAFYDNLVSKRPRPVSAGGRAGVRGLGAAGGANPLLAPQPKPQHAITVAVSSRALFDLVEERRIYEEQGLEKYVEYQQDNENVTLKPGPAFHFVKALEHVNARLLELYPDDEERFDIVLMTNNHAQVGVRLINSINHYGLTIERFCMTGGKSPIGYLTAYLTNLYLSADSEKVQEAIEAGIASATMFTANKDVAYSDTQLRVAFDGDAVLFSDESEQIVKEQGLDRFFEHEQLNENKPLAQGPLKGFLEDLGKLQKKFYAKNERLNCPIRTFLVTARSAASSGARVLKTLRSWGLEIDEALFLAGAPKGPILVKIRPHIFFDDQMFHIEGAQKLGTIAAHVPYGIAQKYHKSA
;
A
#
# COMPACT_ATOMS: atom_id res chain seq x y z
N ALA A 1 1.21 30.96 -61.93
CA ALA A 1 -0.07 30.24 -61.72
C ALA A 1 0.09 28.80 -62.21
N PRO A 2 -0.51 27.80 -61.57
CA PRO A 2 -0.24 27.33 -60.20
C PRO A 2 0.10 25.82 -60.17
N GLY A 3 0.64 25.28 -59.08
CA GLY A 3 -0.19 24.42 -58.25
C GLY A 3 0.60 23.77 -57.10
N THR A 4 0.30 24.26 -55.90
CA THR A 4 0.60 23.69 -54.58
C THR A 4 -0.25 22.45 -54.33
N MET A 5 0.33 21.40 -53.71
CA MET A 5 -0.40 20.54 -52.77
C MET A 5 0.52 20.12 -51.62
N SER A 6 0.34 20.79 -50.49
CA SER A 6 0.75 20.36 -49.17
C SER A 6 -0.27 19.33 -48.65
N GLY A 7 0.13 18.07 -48.53
CA GLY A 7 -0.60 17.06 -47.79
C GLY A 7 -0.09 17.02 -46.35
N SER A 8 -0.81 17.64 -45.43
CA SER A 8 -0.70 17.39 -44.00
C SER A 8 -1.28 16.00 -43.71
N GLY A 9 -0.42 15.04 -43.37
CA GLY A 9 -0.86 13.79 -42.74
C GLY A 9 -1.38 14.08 -41.32
N PRO A 10 -2.31 13.28 -40.79
CA PRO A 10 -2.78 13.48 -39.43
C PRO A 10 -1.61 13.23 -38.46
N ASP A 11 -1.30 14.24 -37.65
CA ASP A 11 -0.40 14.11 -36.52
C ASP A 11 -0.90 12.95 -35.65
N ALA A 12 -0.07 11.91 -35.51
CA ALA A 12 -0.29 10.89 -34.51
C ALA A 12 -0.20 11.58 -33.13
N PRO A 13 -1.18 11.38 -32.23
CA PRO A 13 -1.16 12.04 -30.93
C PRO A 13 0.13 11.71 -30.19
N GLN A 14 0.75 12.73 -29.62
CA GLN A 14 1.94 12.53 -28.80
C GLN A 14 1.59 11.60 -27.62
N PRO A 15 2.54 10.78 -27.11
CA PRO A 15 2.26 9.77 -26.09
C PRO A 15 1.53 10.29 -24.83
N SER A 16 1.65 11.59 -24.53
CA SER A 16 0.95 12.26 -23.43
C SER A 16 -0.54 12.48 -23.70
N GLU A 17 -0.93 12.87 -24.92
CA GLU A 17 -2.33 13.15 -25.25
C GLU A 17 -3.17 11.87 -25.35
N ALA A 18 -2.57 10.78 -25.85
CA ALA A 18 -3.22 9.47 -25.88
C ALA A 18 -3.41 8.88 -24.47
N ALA A 19 -2.46 9.14 -23.56
CA ALA A 19 -2.57 8.72 -22.16
C ALA A 19 -3.62 9.55 -21.40
N GLU A 20 -3.67 10.87 -21.62
CA GLU A 20 -4.70 11.74 -21.04
C GLU A 20 -6.11 11.42 -21.58
N ALA A 21 -6.24 11.16 -22.87
CA ALA A 21 -7.50 10.73 -23.47
C ALA A 21 -7.97 9.36 -22.94
N GLY A 22 -7.05 8.40 -22.78
CA GLY A 22 -7.35 7.09 -22.19
C GLY A 22 -7.75 7.17 -20.71
N LEU A 23 -7.18 8.11 -19.95
CA LEU A 23 -7.60 8.38 -18.57
C LEU A 23 -9.01 8.97 -18.52
N GLN A 24 -9.34 9.95 -19.40
CA GLN A 24 -10.67 10.55 -19.47
C GLN A 24 -11.76 9.57 -19.91
N GLU A 25 -11.45 8.66 -20.86
CA GLU A 25 -12.38 7.63 -21.31
C GLU A 25 -12.63 6.59 -20.20
N ALA A 26 -11.57 6.13 -19.53
CA ALA A 26 -11.70 5.26 -18.35
C ALA A 26 -12.50 5.94 -17.23
N GLU A 27 -12.29 7.24 -16.99
CA GLU A 27 -13.04 8.03 -16.01
C GLU A 27 -14.56 8.05 -16.29
N GLN A 28 -14.96 8.18 -17.55
CA GLN A 28 -16.38 8.15 -17.94
C GLN A 28 -17.01 6.78 -17.70
N ASP A 29 -16.29 5.69 -18.03
CA ASP A 29 -16.74 4.32 -17.78
C ASP A 29 -16.95 4.03 -16.29
N TRP A 30 -16.03 4.51 -15.44
CA TRP A 30 -16.15 4.39 -13.99
C TRP A 30 -17.35 5.16 -13.42
N ALA A 31 -17.58 6.39 -13.90
CA ALA A 31 -18.73 7.19 -13.47
C ALA A 31 -20.08 6.54 -13.87
N ALA A 32 -20.15 5.96 -15.08
CA ALA A 32 -21.32 5.23 -15.55
C ALA A 32 -21.57 3.95 -14.74
N ALA A 33 -20.52 3.16 -14.47
CA ALA A 33 -20.58 1.99 -13.59
C ALA A 33 -21.01 2.40 -12.18
N LYS A 34 -20.54 3.56 -11.69
CA LYS A 34 -20.93 4.09 -10.39
C LYS A 34 -22.43 4.36 -10.30
N ALA A 35 -22.93 5.14 -11.26
CA ALA A 35 -24.35 5.46 -11.36
C ALA A 35 -25.24 4.22 -11.53
N PHE A 36 -24.80 3.21 -12.29
CA PHE A 36 -25.54 1.96 -12.44
C PHE A 36 -25.69 1.24 -11.09
N TYR A 37 -24.60 1.12 -10.32
CA TYR A 37 -24.61 0.43 -9.04
C TYR A 37 -25.35 1.22 -7.95
N ASP A 38 -25.20 2.56 -7.91
CA ASP A 38 -25.93 3.40 -6.95
C ASP A 38 -27.46 3.31 -7.14
N ASN A 39 -27.91 2.97 -8.36
CA ASN A 39 -29.32 2.65 -8.63
C ASN A 39 -29.75 1.24 -8.15
N LEU A 40 -28.81 0.35 -7.82
CA LEU A 40 -29.06 -0.98 -7.24
C LEU A 40 -29.21 -0.92 -5.71
N VAL A 41 -30.08 -0.05 -5.19
CA VAL A 41 -30.34 0.00 -3.74
C VAL A 41 -31.23 -1.19 -3.31
N SER A 42 -30.63 -2.18 -2.65
CA SER A 42 -31.38 -3.20 -1.92
C SER A 42 -32.03 -2.60 -0.67
N LYS A 43 -33.36 -2.72 -0.54
CA LYS A 43 -34.10 -2.40 0.71
C LYS A 43 -33.92 -3.46 1.81
N ARG A 44 -33.12 -4.51 1.58
CA ARG A 44 -32.87 -5.60 2.55
C ARG A 44 -31.44 -5.50 3.10
N PRO A 45 -31.25 -5.59 4.44
CA PRO A 45 -29.93 -5.73 5.04
C PRO A 45 -29.20 -6.94 4.45
N ARG A 46 -27.87 -6.85 4.28
CA ARG A 46 -27.04 -8.03 3.92
C ARG A 46 -27.28 -9.14 4.96
N PRO A 47 -27.46 -10.40 4.55
CA PRO A 47 -27.60 -11.49 5.51
C PRO A 47 -26.31 -11.61 6.31
N VAL A 48 -26.43 -11.49 7.64
CA VAL A 48 -25.33 -11.81 8.55
C VAL A 48 -25.09 -13.32 8.43
N SER A 49 -23.87 -13.74 8.08
CA SER A 49 -23.53 -15.16 8.01
C SER A 49 -23.80 -15.81 9.36
N ALA A 50 -24.73 -16.76 9.40
CA ALA A 50 -25.05 -17.53 10.59
C ALA A 50 -23.90 -18.50 10.91
N GLY A 51 -22.87 -18.03 11.61
CA GLY A 51 -21.77 -18.84 12.12
C GLY A 51 -21.70 -18.75 13.65
N GLY A 52 -22.14 -19.80 14.34
CA GLY A 52 -21.73 -20.14 15.72
C GLY A 52 -22.37 -19.37 16.88
N ARG A 53 -23.61 -19.73 17.26
CA ARG A 53 -24.12 -19.45 18.62
C ARG A 53 -23.52 -20.44 19.61
N ALA A 54 -22.62 -20.00 20.48
CA ALA A 54 -22.41 -20.59 21.81
C ALA A 54 -22.58 -19.46 22.85
N GLY A 55 -23.48 -19.69 23.81
CA GLY A 55 -24.18 -18.63 24.53
C GLY A 55 -23.45 -18.01 25.71
N VAL A 56 -23.80 -16.76 25.99
CA VAL A 56 -23.86 -16.18 27.34
C VAL A 56 -25.06 -15.23 27.37
N ARG A 57 -26.03 -15.51 28.26
CA ARG A 57 -27.12 -14.59 28.61
C ARG A 57 -26.61 -13.62 29.68
N GLY A 58 -26.85 -12.33 29.51
CA GLY A 58 -27.09 -11.43 30.64
C GLY A 58 -26.61 -9.98 30.50
N LEU A 59 -27.61 -9.08 30.49
CA LEU A 59 -27.61 -7.67 30.93
C LEU A 59 -27.16 -6.61 29.93
N GLY A 60 -28.02 -5.59 29.81
CA GLY A 60 -28.11 -4.69 28.67
C GLY A 60 -27.25 -3.44 28.74
N ALA A 61 -27.09 -2.84 27.57
CA ALA A 61 -26.84 -1.43 27.37
C ALA A 61 -27.29 -1.09 25.94
N ALA A 62 -27.95 0.05 25.77
CA ALA A 62 -28.36 0.59 24.49
C ALA A 62 -27.15 0.75 23.56
N GLY A 63 -27.15 0.04 22.42
CA GLY A 63 -26.16 0.17 21.37
C GLY A 63 -26.86 0.55 20.07
N GLY A 64 -26.66 1.77 19.60
CA GLY A 64 -27.14 2.23 18.29
C GLY A 64 -26.58 1.32 17.20
N ALA A 65 -27.47 0.77 16.38
CA ALA A 65 -27.10 0.01 15.20
C ALA A 65 -26.37 0.96 14.23
N ASN A 66 -25.08 0.67 13.98
CA ASN A 66 -24.31 1.35 12.96
C ASN A 66 -24.88 0.92 11.59
N PRO A 67 -25.44 1.81 10.76
CA PRO A 67 -25.88 1.44 9.43
C PRO A 67 -24.64 1.23 8.56
N LEU A 68 -24.22 -0.03 8.42
CA LEU A 68 -23.17 -0.42 7.48
C LEU A 68 -23.61 0.03 6.07
N LEU A 69 -22.89 1.02 5.53
CA LEU A 69 -23.13 1.60 4.21
C LEU A 69 -23.18 0.50 3.13
N ALA A 70 -24.07 0.69 2.17
CA ALA A 70 -24.11 -0.14 0.96
C ALA A 70 -22.74 -0.06 0.25
N PRO A 71 -22.29 -1.13 -0.46
CA PRO A 71 -21.06 -1.05 -1.25
C PRO A 71 -21.21 0.13 -2.21
N GLN A 72 -20.21 0.99 -2.32
CA GLN A 72 -20.19 2.09 -3.28
C GLN A 72 -19.10 1.78 -4.31
N PRO A 73 -19.35 1.97 -5.60
CA PRO A 73 -18.33 1.88 -6.66
C PRO A 73 -17.20 2.86 -6.36
N LYS A 74 -15.99 2.58 -6.90
CA LYS A 74 -14.76 3.32 -6.58
C LYS A 74 -15.06 4.83 -6.53
N PRO A 75 -14.86 5.47 -5.37
CA PRO A 75 -14.94 6.91 -5.33
C PRO A 75 -13.81 7.50 -6.18
N GLN A 76 -14.10 8.49 -7.02
CA GLN A 76 -13.17 9.02 -8.06
C GLN A 76 -11.78 9.38 -7.50
N HIS A 77 -11.70 9.69 -6.21
CA HIS A 77 -10.50 10.14 -5.51
C HIS A 77 -10.00 9.16 -4.43
N ALA A 78 -10.45 7.90 -4.47
CA ALA A 78 -10.03 6.90 -3.49
C ALA A 78 -8.58 6.47 -3.69
N ILE A 79 -7.86 6.36 -2.57
CA ILE A 79 -6.47 5.89 -2.52
C ILE A 79 -6.51 4.36 -2.51
N THR A 80 -6.13 3.75 -3.64
CA THR A 80 -6.27 2.32 -3.85
C THR A 80 -5.05 1.57 -3.28
N VAL A 81 -5.28 0.73 -2.26
CA VAL A 81 -4.26 -0.13 -1.67
C VAL A 81 -4.58 -1.58 -2.03
N ALA A 82 -3.80 -2.15 -2.94
CA ALA A 82 -3.92 -3.54 -3.34
C ALA A 82 -3.06 -4.43 -2.43
N VAL A 83 -3.64 -5.49 -1.88
CA VAL A 83 -2.94 -6.46 -1.03
C VAL A 83 -3.05 -7.86 -1.63
N SER A 84 -1.94 -8.59 -1.66
CA SER A 84 -1.97 -10.00 -2.08
C SER A 84 -2.65 -10.88 -1.04
N SER A 85 -3.26 -11.99 -1.44
CA SER A 85 -3.84 -12.95 -0.48
C SER A 85 -2.82 -13.48 0.52
N ARG A 86 -1.57 -13.71 0.11
CA ARG A 86 -0.46 -14.16 0.99
C ARG A 86 0.10 -13.05 1.88
N ALA A 87 -0.16 -11.79 1.55
CA ALA A 87 0.19 -10.67 2.42
C ALA A 87 -0.92 -10.44 3.45
N LEU A 88 -2.18 -10.55 3.05
CA LEU A 88 -3.32 -10.35 3.96
C LEU A 88 -3.50 -11.51 4.95
N PHE A 89 -3.32 -12.75 4.49
CA PHE A 89 -3.51 -13.96 5.28
C PHE A 89 -2.25 -14.84 5.28
N ASP A 90 -2.05 -15.56 6.36
CA ASP A 90 -1.05 -16.64 6.43
C ASP A 90 -1.54 -17.82 5.59
N LEU A 91 -0.81 -18.06 4.50
CA LEU A 91 -1.06 -19.12 3.52
C LEU A 91 0.21 -19.96 3.31
N VAL A 92 1.07 -20.08 4.34
CA VAL A 92 2.34 -20.81 4.23
C VAL A 92 2.10 -22.29 3.92
N GLU A 93 1.16 -22.94 4.61
CA GLU A 93 0.84 -24.36 4.37
C GLU A 93 0.18 -24.56 3.00
N GLU A 94 -0.75 -23.69 2.64
CA GLU A 94 -1.42 -23.75 1.34
C GLU A 94 -0.42 -23.55 0.20
N ARG A 95 0.56 -22.66 0.36
CA ARG A 95 1.65 -22.48 -0.62
C ARG A 95 2.50 -23.74 -0.73
N ARG A 96 2.81 -24.40 0.38
CA ARG A 96 3.56 -25.66 0.39
C ARG A 96 2.81 -26.75 -0.38
N ILE A 97 1.50 -26.88 -0.18
CA ILE A 97 0.67 -27.83 -0.94
C ILE A 97 0.72 -27.53 -2.44
N TYR A 98 0.61 -26.25 -2.83
CA TYR A 98 0.70 -25.85 -4.24
C TYR A 98 2.07 -26.21 -4.86
N GLU A 99 3.16 -25.93 -4.15
CA GLU A 99 4.53 -26.17 -4.64
C GLU A 99 4.89 -27.66 -4.69
N GLU A 100 4.47 -28.45 -3.71
CA GLU A 100 4.80 -29.87 -3.61
C GLU A 100 3.83 -30.77 -4.38
N GLN A 101 2.55 -30.41 -4.45
CA GLN A 101 1.47 -31.29 -4.93
C GLN A 101 0.69 -30.72 -6.13
N GLY A 102 0.95 -29.48 -6.53
CA GLY A 102 0.35 -28.84 -7.70
C GLY A 102 -1.00 -28.17 -7.44
N LEU A 103 -1.53 -27.57 -8.52
CA LEU A 103 -2.72 -26.72 -8.48
C LEU A 103 -3.98 -27.49 -8.08
N GLU A 104 -4.16 -28.70 -8.58
CA GLU A 104 -5.38 -29.49 -8.34
C GLU A 104 -5.53 -29.82 -6.85
N LYS A 105 -4.44 -30.26 -6.20
CA LYS A 105 -4.42 -30.56 -4.76
C LYS A 105 -4.56 -29.32 -3.90
N TYR A 106 -3.97 -28.21 -4.32
CA TYR A 106 -4.18 -26.92 -3.69
C TYR A 106 -5.66 -26.48 -3.72
N VAL A 107 -6.32 -26.61 -4.87
CA VAL A 107 -7.73 -26.22 -5.02
C VAL A 107 -8.65 -27.12 -4.19
N GLU A 108 -8.44 -28.44 -4.23
CA GLU A 108 -9.17 -29.41 -3.40
C GLU A 108 -9.03 -29.06 -1.91
N TYR A 109 -7.80 -28.82 -1.44
CA TYR A 109 -7.55 -28.43 -0.05
C TYR A 109 -8.28 -27.13 0.34
N GLN A 110 -8.28 -26.12 -0.53
CA GLN A 110 -8.95 -24.85 -0.26
C GLN A 110 -10.48 -24.98 -0.21
N GLN A 111 -11.06 -25.89 -1.00
CA GLN A 111 -12.49 -26.20 -0.99
C GLN A 111 -12.88 -26.95 0.28
N ASP A 112 -12.14 -28.01 0.64
CA ASP A 112 -12.40 -28.80 1.85
C ASP A 112 -12.30 -27.95 3.13
N ASN A 113 -11.47 -26.90 3.09
CA ASN A 113 -11.25 -25.98 4.20
C ASN A 113 -11.93 -24.62 4.03
N GLU A 114 -12.92 -24.48 3.13
CA GLU A 114 -13.51 -23.17 2.79
C GLU A 114 -14.13 -22.43 3.99
N ASN A 115 -14.56 -23.18 5.02
CA ASN A 115 -15.14 -22.64 6.25
C ASN A 115 -14.13 -22.52 7.40
N VAL A 116 -12.86 -22.90 7.17
CA VAL A 116 -11.78 -22.74 8.14
C VAL A 116 -11.13 -21.37 7.91
N THR A 117 -11.32 -20.47 8.88
CA THR A 117 -10.75 -19.12 8.87
C THR A 117 -9.22 -19.16 8.72
N LEU A 118 -8.71 -18.41 7.76
CA LEU A 118 -7.27 -18.20 7.56
C LEU A 118 -6.69 -17.33 8.66
N LYS A 119 -5.46 -17.62 9.11
CA LYS A 119 -4.81 -16.78 10.13
C LYS A 119 -4.38 -15.44 9.54
N PRO A 120 -4.30 -14.38 10.36
CA PRO A 120 -3.80 -13.07 9.92
C PRO A 120 -2.39 -13.15 9.30
N GLY A 121 -2.21 -12.51 8.16
CA GLY A 121 -0.92 -12.35 7.50
C GLY A 121 -0.21 -11.04 7.88
N PRO A 122 0.98 -10.77 7.32
CA PRO A 122 1.80 -9.62 7.70
C PRO A 122 1.15 -8.25 7.38
N ALA A 123 0.25 -8.16 6.39
CA ALA A 123 -0.48 -6.93 6.06
C ALA A 123 -1.75 -6.72 6.88
N PHE A 124 -2.19 -7.73 7.66
CA PHE A 124 -3.52 -7.74 8.25
C PHE A 124 -3.78 -6.54 9.16
N HIS A 125 -2.88 -6.26 10.10
CA HIS A 125 -3.03 -5.13 11.01
C HIS A 125 -2.88 -3.77 10.32
N PHE A 126 -2.08 -3.70 9.25
CA PHE A 126 -2.03 -2.51 8.40
C PHE A 126 -3.38 -2.24 7.74
N VAL A 127 -4.03 -3.26 7.17
CA VAL A 127 -5.39 -3.14 6.62
C VAL A 127 -6.40 -2.70 7.68
N LYS A 128 -6.39 -3.28 8.88
CA LYS A 128 -7.25 -2.82 9.99
C LYS A 128 -7.02 -1.34 10.34
N ALA A 129 -5.78 -0.88 10.31
CA ALA A 129 -5.45 0.51 10.58
C ALA A 129 -5.92 1.46 9.47
N LEU A 130 -5.87 1.05 8.19
CA LEU A 130 -6.48 1.79 7.08
C LEU A 130 -8.00 1.92 7.26
N GLU A 131 -8.68 0.83 7.64
CA GLU A 131 -10.12 0.84 7.94
C GLU A 131 -10.46 1.77 9.11
N HIS A 132 -9.62 1.81 10.15
CA HIS A 132 -9.79 2.74 11.26
C HIS A 132 -9.71 4.20 10.78
N VAL A 133 -8.73 4.53 9.92
CA VAL A 133 -8.64 5.86 9.31
C VAL A 133 -9.88 6.18 8.49
N ASN A 134 -10.37 5.23 7.68
CA ASN A 134 -11.60 5.40 6.90
C ASN A 134 -12.81 5.68 7.78
N ALA A 135 -12.96 4.97 8.91
CA ALA A 135 -14.04 5.22 9.86
C ALA A 135 -13.98 6.63 10.44
N ARG A 136 -12.78 7.09 10.85
CA ARG A 136 -12.58 8.46 11.34
C ARG A 136 -12.83 9.53 10.26
N LEU A 137 -12.48 9.24 8.99
CA LEU A 137 -12.81 10.12 7.87
C LEU A 137 -14.32 10.21 7.66
N LEU A 138 -15.03 9.08 7.68
CA LEU A 138 -16.49 9.02 7.54
C LEU A 138 -17.23 9.80 8.65
N GLU A 139 -16.72 9.76 9.88
CA GLU A 139 -17.28 10.55 10.99
C GLU A 139 -17.20 12.07 10.74
N LEU A 140 -16.09 12.54 10.16
CA LEU A 140 -15.82 13.96 9.92
C LEU A 140 -16.35 14.47 8.57
N TYR A 141 -16.47 13.56 7.60
CA TYR A 141 -16.80 13.81 6.21
C TYR A 141 -17.69 12.66 5.65
N PRO A 142 -18.98 12.60 6.02
CA PRO A 142 -19.86 11.48 5.65
C PRO A 142 -20.03 11.29 4.13
N ASP A 143 -20.06 12.38 3.38
CA ASP A 143 -20.28 12.39 1.93
C ASP A 143 -18.96 12.36 1.13
N ASP A 144 -17.82 12.34 1.80
CA ASP A 144 -16.52 12.41 1.14
C ASP A 144 -16.04 11.03 0.72
N GLU A 145 -15.61 10.97 -0.51
CA GLU A 145 -15.27 9.79 -1.26
C GLU A 145 -13.77 9.49 -1.21
N GLU A 146 -12.94 10.47 -0.83
CA GLU A 146 -11.49 10.32 -0.71
C GLU A 146 -11.10 9.65 0.61
N ARG A 147 -11.01 8.32 0.52
CA ARG A 147 -10.68 7.34 1.55
C ARG A 147 -9.81 6.23 0.94
N PHE A 148 -9.33 5.30 1.77
CA PHE A 148 -8.66 4.10 1.25
C PHE A 148 -9.66 3.14 0.62
N ASP A 149 -9.39 2.69 -0.60
CA ASP A 149 -10.05 1.55 -1.25
C ASP A 149 -9.11 0.34 -1.19
N ILE A 150 -9.48 -0.67 -0.40
CA ILE A 150 -8.65 -1.85 -0.18
C ILE A 150 -9.10 -2.95 -1.14
N VAL A 151 -8.17 -3.40 -1.99
CA VAL A 151 -8.44 -4.41 -3.02
C VAL A 151 -7.64 -5.68 -2.74
N LEU A 152 -8.32 -6.83 -2.70
CA LEU A 152 -7.62 -8.11 -2.66
C LEU A 152 -7.18 -8.51 -4.08
N MET A 153 -5.88 -8.69 -4.28
CA MET A 153 -5.30 -9.15 -5.54
C MET A 153 -4.74 -10.57 -5.33
N THR A 154 -5.15 -11.54 -6.13
CA THR A 154 -4.64 -12.90 -5.98
C THR A 154 -4.40 -13.57 -7.32
N ASN A 155 -3.30 -14.30 -7.41
CA ASN A 155 -2.99 -15.11 -8.58
C ASN A 155 -3.72 -16.46 -8.53
N ASN A 156 -4.47 -16.73 -7.46
CA ASN A 156 -5.13 -18.01 -7.30
C ASN A 156 -6.32 -18.18 -8.25
N HIS A 157 -6.70 -19.45 -8.45
CA HIS A 157 -7.90 -19.82 -9.17
C HIS A 157 -9.16 -19.32 -8.45
N ALA A 158 -10.19 -18.91 -9.19
CA ALA A 158 -11.42 -18.33 -8.62
C ALA A 158 -12.12 -19.23 -7.60
N GLN A 159 -11.99 -20.56 -7.74
CA GLN A 159 -12.58 -21.54 -6.82
C GLN A 159 -12.06 -21.43 -5.37
N VAL A 160 -10.87 -20.86 -5.13
CA VAL A 160 -10.36 -20.69 -3.76
C VAL A 160 -10.88 -19.41 -3.08
N GLY A 161 -11.64 -18.60 -3.83
CA GLY A 161 -12.11 -17.29 -3.37
C GLY A 161 -13.06 -17.37 -2.18
N VAL A 162 -13.83 -18.46 -2.04
CA VAL A 162 -14.82 -18.63 -0.97
C VAL A 162 -14.16 -18.58 0.41
N ARG A 163 -13.03 -19.29 0.60
CA ARG A 163 -12.30 -19.27 1.88
C ARG A 163 -11.76 -17.88 2.23
N LEU A 164 -11.28 -17.14 1.22
CA LEU A 164 -10.80 -15.77 1.38
C LEU A 164 -11.95 -14.84 1.82
N ILE A 165 -13.10 -14.93 1.15
CA ILE A 165 -14.31 -14.16 1.49
C ILE A 165 -14.80 -14.51 2.89
N ASN A 166 -14.87 -15.80 3.23
CA ASN A 166 -15.27 -16.25 4.56
C ASN A 166 -14.34 -15.72 5.66
N SER A 167 -13.03 -15.72 5.41
CA SER A 167 -12.04 -15.18 6.34
C SER A 167 -12.17 -13.65 6.49
N ILE A 168 -12.34 -12.92 5.38
CA ILE A 168 -12.59 -11.47 5.36
C ILE A 168 -13.84 -11.12 6.17
N ASN A 169 -14.93 -11.85 5.95
CA ASN A 169 -16.18 -11.67 6.69
C ASN A 169 -16.03 -12.02 8.17
N HIS A 170 -15.33 -13.10 8.50
CA HIS A 170 -15.07 -13.51 9.89
C HIS A 170 -14.35 -12.42 10.69
N TYR A 171 -13.37 -11.76 10.07
CA TYR A 171 -12.62 -10.66 10.70
C TYR A 171 -13.30 -9.29 10.58
N GLY A 172 -14.44 -9.20 9.89
CA GLY A 172 -15.15 -7.95 9.65
C GLY A 172 -14.31 -6.94 8.86
N LEU A 173 -13.51 -7.42 7.91
CA LEU A 173 -12.76 -6.56 6.99
C LEU A 173 -13.70 -6.00 5.92
N THR A 174 -13.59 -4.71 5.62
CA THR A 174 -14.35 -4.00 4.59
C THR A 174 -13.60 -4.04 3.26
N ILE A 175 -13.38 -5.24 2.74
CA ILE A 175 -12.78 -5.48 1.42
C ILE A 175 -13.89 -5.95 0.49
N GLU A 176 -14.30 -5.08 -0.44
CA GLU A 176 -15.42 -5.38 -1.34
C GLU A 176 -14.96 -5.72 -2.76
N ARG A 177 -13.70 -5.42 -3.09
CA ARG A 177 -13.13 -5.64 -4.43
C ARG A 177 -12.08 -6.75 -4.40
N PHE A 178 -12.29 -7.73 -5.28
CA PHE A 178 -11.41 -8.87 -5.46
C PHE A 178 -10.99 -8.94 -6.92
N CYS A 179 -9.72 -9.26 -7.17
CA CYS A 179 -9.24 -9.64 -8.48
C CYS A 179 -8.49 -10.96 -8.34
N MET A 180 -8.99 -11.98 -9.04
CA MET A 180 -8.42 -13.32 -9.06
C MET A 180 -7.96 -13.61 -10.48
N THR A 181 -6.65 -13.62 -10.73
CA THR A 181 -6.10 -13.64 -12.09
C THR A 181 -5.86 -15.05 -12.64
N GLY A 182 -6.09 -16.10 -11.85
CA GLY A 182 -5.95 -17.50 -12.30
C GLY A 182 -4.56 -17.83 -12.84
N GLY A 183 -3.51 -17.29 -12.22
CA GLY A 183 -2.11 -17.50 -12.58
C GLY A 183 -1.50 -16.44 -13.50
N LYS A 184 -2.30 -15.52 -14.06
CA LYS A 184 -1.78 -14.40 -14.85
C LYS A 184 -1.18 -13.32 -13.96
N SER A 185 -0.25 -12.52 -14.52
CA SER A 185 0.33 -11.40 -13.79
C SER A 185 -0.74 -10.36 -13.38
N PRO A 186 -0.72 -9.85 -12.13
CA PRO A 186 -1.70 -8.88 -11.66
C PRO A 186 -1.45 -7.46 -12.16
N ILE A 187 -0.30 -7.17 -12.79
CA ILE A 187 0.13 -5.80 -13.09
C ILE A 187 -0.88 -5.02 -13.93
N GLY A 188 -1.40 -5.61 -15.01
CA GLY A 188 -2.40 -4.94 -15.85
C GLY A 188 -3.67 -4.55 -15.07
N TYR A 189 -4.08 -5.38 -14.11
CA TYR A 189 -5.21 -5.07 -13.22
C TYR A 189 -4.86 -4.01 -12.19
N LEU A 190 -3.64 -4.04 -11.63
CA LEU A 190 -3.16 -3.01 -10.70
C LEU A 190 -3.16 -1.63 -11.39
N THR A 191 -2.71 -1.54 -12.64
CA THR A 191 -2.77 -0.32 -13.46
C THR A 191 -4.22 0.10 -13.71
N ALA A 192 -5.09 -0.83 -14.16
CA ALA A 192 -6.50 -0.52 -14.43
C ALA A 192 -7.27 -0.07 -13.18
N TYR A 193 -6.84 -0.50 -11.99
CA TYR A 193 -7.42 -0.06 -10.73
C TYR A 193 -6.84 1.27 -10.21
N LEU A 194 -5.85 1.83 -10.91
CA LEU A 194 -5.10 3.02 -10.49
C LEU A 194 -4.54 2.81 -9.08
N THR A 195 -3.82 1.71 -8.89
CA THR A 195 -3.29 1.32 -7.58
C THR A 195 -2.23 2.32 -7.11
N ASN A 196 -2.43 2.88 -5.90
CA ASN A 196 -1.49 3.79 -5.25
C ASN A 196 -0.39 3.02 -4.49
N LEU A 197 -0.73 1.86 -3.91
CA LEU A 197 0.21 0.98 -3.21
C LEU A 197 -0.14 -0.48 -3.44
N TYR A 198 0.83 -1.30 -3.84
CA TYR A 198 0.70 -2.77 -3.91
C TYR A 198 1.60 -3.48 -2.90
N LEU A 199 1.00 -4.29 -2.03
CA LEU A 199 1.73 -5.10 -1.05
C LEU A 199 1.56 -6.59 -1.36
N SER A 200 2.67 -7.30 -1.53
CA SER A 200 2.64 -8.71 -1.88
C SER A 200 3.70 -9.52 -1.17
N ALA A 201 3.44 -10.80 -0.92
CA ALA A 201 4.49 -11.74 -0.50
C ALA A 201 5.24 -12.36 -1.70
N ASP A 202 5.04 -11.83 -2.90
CA ASP A 202 5.66 -12.26 -4.15
C ASP A 202 6.62 -11.16 -4.64
N SER A 203 7.93 -11.37 -4.48
CA SER A 203 8.94 -10.38 -4.83
C SER A 203 9.02 -10.13 -6.34
N GLU A 204 8.74 -11.14 -7.17
CA GLU A 204 8.74 -10.99 -8.62
C GLU A 204 7.60 -10.06 -9.05
N LYS A 205 6.40 -10.26 -8.49
CA LYS A 205 5.26 -9.38 -8.79
C LYS A 205 5.42 -7.96 -8.26
N VAL A 206 6.10 -7.80 -7.12
CA VAL A 206 6.46 -6.47 -6.62
C VAL A 206 7.44 -5.78 -7.56
N GLN A 207 8.46 -6.49 -8.04
CA GLN A 207 9.41 -5.94 -9.01
C GLN A 207 8.72 -5.52 -10.31
N GLU A 208 7.88 -6.39 -10.89
CA GLU A 208 7.09 -6.08 -12.09
C GLU A 208 6.20 -4.83 -11.88
N ALA A 209 5.62 -4.67 -10.68
CA ALA A 209 4.78 -3.52 -10.34
C ALA A 209 5.58 -2.21 -10.20
N ILE A 210 6.76 -2.25 -9.56
CA ILE A 210 7.66 -1.09 -9.50
C ILE A 210 8.11 -0.68 -10.90
N GLU A 211 8.45 -1.63 -11.77
CA GLU A 211 8.83 -1.36 -13.16
C GLU A 211 7.69 -0.74 -13.98
N ALA A 212 6.43 -1.06 -13.63
CA ALA A 212 5.23 -0.45 -14.18
C ALA A 212 4.86 0.91 -13.55
N GLY A 213 5.70 1.45 -12.65
CA GLY A 213 5.47 2.74 -11.99
C GLY A 213 4.49 2.71 -10.82
N ILE A 214 4.18 1.52 -10.29
CA ILE A 214 3.26 1.34 -9.16
C ILE A 214 4.09 1.20 -7.88
N ALA A 215 3.85 2.07 -6.90
CA ALA A 215 4.53 1.97 -5.60
C ALA A 215 4.22 0.60 -4.97
N SER A 216 5.25 -0.19 -4.69
CA SER A 216 5.06 -1.58 -4.28
C SER A 216 6.13 -2.03 -3.30
N ALA A 217 5.79 -3.00 -2.45
CA ALA A 217 6.74 -3.61 -1.53
C ALA A 217 6.44 -5.09 -1.24
N THR A 218 7.52 -5.85 -1.08
CA THR A 218 7.48 -7.26 -0.71
C THR A 218 7.32 -7.40 0.79
N MET A 219 6.26 -8.06 1.24
CA MET A 219 6.02 -8.38 2.63
C MET A 219 6.48 -9.79 2.95
N PHE A 220 6.96 -9.97 4.18
CA PHE A 220 7.49 -11.23 4.66
C PHE A 220 6.69 -11.65 5.90
N THR A 221 6.44 -12.95 6.03
CA THR A 221 5.76 -13.50 7.21
C THR A 221 6.55 -13.15 8.47
N ALA A 222 5.86 -12.56 9.46
CA ALA A 222 6.48 -12.20 10.73
C ALA A 222 6.44 -13.38 11.70
N ASN A 223 7.54 -13.57 12.43
CA ASN A 223 7.69 -14.68 13.37
C ASN A 223 7.23 -14.35 14.80
N LYS A 224 6.64 -13.17 15.02
CA LYS A 224 6.30 -12.67 16.35
C LYS A 224 5.02 -11.83 16.31
N ASP A 225 4.13 -12.10 17.26
CA ASP A 225 3.00 -11.22 17.55
C ASP A 225 3.53 -9.95 18.22
N VAL A 226 3.43 -8.82 17.53
CA VAL A 226 3.74 -7.50 18.08
C VAL A 226 2.46 -6.73 18.29
N ALA A 227 2.35 -6.06 19.44
CA ALA A 227 1.22 -5.19 19.71
C ALA A 227 1.29 -3.93 18.83
N TYR A 228 0.25 -3.70 18.03
CA TYR A 228 0.10 -2.51 17.20
C TYR A 228 -0.64 -1.39 17.94
N SER A 229 -0.88 -0.27 17.26
CA SER A 229 -1.65 0.84 17.81
C SER A 229 -3.06 0.78 17.26
N ASP A 230 -4.06 0.58 18.11
CA ASP A 230 -5.46 0.46 17.66
C ASP A 230 -6.10 1.80 17.27
N THR A 231 -5.42 2.91 17.56
CA THR A 231 -5.92 4.29 17.35
C THR A 231 -5.22 5.04 16.22
N GLN A 232 -4.13 4.49 15.67
CA GLN A 232 -3.31 5.18 14.68
C GLN A 232 -2.73 4.20 13.67
N LEU A 233 -2.92 4.47 12.39
CA LEU A 233 -2.06 4.00 11.33
C LEU A 233 -0.66 4.62 11.48
N ARG A 234 0.35 3.77 11.61
CA ARG A 234 1.76 4.16 11.74
C ARG A 234 2.56 3.61 10.58
N VAL A 235 3.08 4.50 9.73
CA VAL A 235 3.83 4.11 8.53
C VAL A 235 5.24 4.69 8.62
N ALA A 236 6.24 3.82 8.59
CA ALA A 236 7.64 4.22 8.62
C ALA A 236 8.29 4.01 7.25
N PHE A 237 9.12 4.93 6.83
CA PHE A 237 9.82 4.90 5.56
C PHE A 237 11.31 5.10 5.76
N ASP A 238 12.14 4.36 5.04
CA ASP A 238 13.48 4.85 4.73
C ASP A 238 13.41 6.08 3.80
N GLY A 239 14.50 6.83 3.76
CA GLY A 239 14.67 7.97 2.85
C GLY A 239 15.07 7.52 1.45
N ASP A 240 16.35 7.22 1.28
CA ASP A 240 16.96 6.93 -0.02
C ASP A 240 16.40 5.63 -0.62
N ALA A 241 16.27 5.58 -1.96
CA ALA A 241 15.67 4.47 -2.70
C ALA A 241 14.23 4.04 -2.30
N VAL A 242 13.57 4.79 -1.41
CA VAL A 242 12.17 4.59 -0.99
C VAL A 242 11.35 5.85 -1.25
N LEU A 243 11.58 6.92 -0.49
CA LEU A 243 10.94 8.22 -0.70
C LEU A 243 11.70 9.10 -1.70
N PHE A 244 13.02 9.01 -1.66
CA PHE A 244 13.93 9.67 -2.59
C PHE A 244 14.53 8.64 -3.56
N SER A 245 15.05 9.11 -4.68
CA SER A 245 15.80 8.27 -5.61
C SER A 245 17.08 7.71 -4.97
N ASP A 246 17.77 6.82 -5.67
CA ASP A 246 19.05 6.24 -5.28
C ASP A 246 20.27 7.10 -5.67
N GLU A 247 20.07 8.36 -6.09
CA GLU A 247 21.11 9.33 -6.45
C GLU A 247 22.25 9.39 -5.42
N SER A 248 21.88 9.51 -4.14
CA SER A 248 22.86 9.62 -3.06
C SER A 248 23.65 8.32 -2.84
N GLU A 249 23.02 7.16 -3.04
CA GLU A 249 23.70 5.86 -2.91
C GLU A 249 24.70 5.66 -4.07
N GLN A 250 24.34 6.10 -5.28
CA GLN A 250 25.22 6.08 -6.45
C GLN A 250 26.50 6.89 -6.18
N ILE A 251 26.36 8.11 -5.65
CA ILE A 251 27.51 8.97 -5.32
C ILE A 251 28.41 8.32 -4.26
N VAL A 252 27.84 7.74 -3.20
CA VAL A 252 28.63 7.07 -2.15
C VAL A 252 29.40 5.88 -2.72
N LYS A 253 28.78 5.05 -3.56
CA LYS A 253 29.45 3.87 -4.15
C LYS A 253 30.52 4.24 -5.17
N GLU A 254 30.30 5.27 -5.98
CA GLU A 254 31.24 5.67 -7.02
C GLU A 254 32.38 6.56 -6.51
N GLN A 255 32.10 7.44 -5.55
CA GLN A 255 32.97 8.55 -5.17
C GLN A 255 33.31 8.62 -3.68
N GLY A 256 32.69 7.77 -2.85
CA GLY A 256 32.93 7.71 -1.42
C GLY A 256 32.18 8.77 -0.60
N LEU A 257 32.31 8.67 0.74
CA LEU A 257 31.55 9.47 1.70
C LEU A 257 31.90 10.97 1.67
N ASP A 258 33.17 11.33 1.46
CA ASP A 258 33.60 12.73 1.45
C ASP A 258 32.91 13.50 0.29
N ARG A 259 32.89 12.89 -0.89
CA ARG A 259 32.21 13.46 -2.07
C ARG A 259 30.71 13.51 -1.89
N PHE A 260 30.12 12.55 -1.20
CA PHE A 260 28.72 12.61 -0.82
C PHE A 260 28.42 13.82 0.09
N PHE A 261 29.25 14.10 1.11
CA PHE A 261 29.02 15.25 2.00
C PHE A 261 29.17 16.58 1.26
N GLU A 262 30.20 16.72 0.40
CA GLU A 262 30.36 17.90 -0.45
C GLU A 262 29.14 18.09 -1.37
N HIS A 263 28.66 17.00 -1.98
CA HIS A 263 27.49 17.02 -2.84
C HIS A 263 26.22 17.46 -2.09
N GLU A 264 25.98 16.92 -0.89
CA GLU A 264 24.82 17.29 -0.08
C GLU A 264 24.87 18.75 0.36
N GLN A 265 26.06 19.26 0.70
CA GLN A 265 26.24 20.67 1.07
C GLN A 265 25.98 21.60 -0.13
N LEU A 266 26.52 21.28 -1.30
CA LEU A 266 26.33 22.09 -2.52
C LEU A 266 24.89 22.07 -3.03
N ASN A 267 24.16 20.97 -2.80
CA ASN A 267 22.79 20.78 -3.27
C ASN A 267 21.75 20.89 -2.15
N GLU A 268 22.09 21.43 -0.98
CA GLU A 268 21.19 21.48 0.19
C GLU A 268 19.81 22.10 -0.12
N ASN A 269 19.77 23.08 -1.03
CA ASN A 269 18.54 23.77 -1.45
C ASN A 269 17.91 23.19 -2.74
N LYS A 270 18.50 22.16 -3.35
CA LYS A 270 17.93 21.46 -4.49
C LYS A 270 17.20 20.22 -3.99
N PRO A 271 15.90 20.06 -4.25
CA PRO A 271 15.15 18.86 -3.87
C PRO A 271 15.84 17.57 -4.34
N LEU A 272 15.80 16.53 -3.52
CA LEU A 272 16.17 15.18 -3.96
C LEU A 272 15.18 14.70 -5.02
N ALA A 273 15.66 13.92 -5.99
CA ALA A 273 14.77 13.26 -6.94
C ALA A 273 13.84 12.26 -6.23
N GLN A 274 12.67 12.02 -6.81
CA GLN A 274 11.63 11.20 -6.19
C GLN A 274 11.93 9.69 -6.26
N GLY A 275 11.62 9.00 -5.17
CA GLY A 275 11.61 7.53 -5.10
C GLY A 275 10.23 6.93 -5.39
N PRO A 276 10.14 5.59 -5.44
CA PRO A 276 8.93 4.88 -5.83
C PRO A 276 7.74 5.08 -4.87
N LEU A 277 7.99 5.34 -3.57
CA LEU A 277 6.92 5.47 -2.57
C LEU A 277 6.54 6.94 -2.27
N LYS A 278 7.10 7.92 -2.98
CA LYS A 278 6.73 9.34 -2.82
C LYS A 278 5.22 9.54 -2.97
N GLY A 279 4.61 8.99 -4.02
CA GLY A 279 3.18 9.17 -4.30
C GLY A 279 2.30 8.67 -3.15
N PHE A 280 2.63 7.51 -2.58
CA PHE A 280 1.90 6.99 -1.42
C PHE A 280 2.06 7.88 -0.17
N LEU A 281 3.24 8.48 0.05
CA LEU A 281 3.40 9.46 1.13
C LEU A 281 2.57 10.73 0.87
N GLU A 282 2.46 11.17 -0.38
CA GLU A 282 1.58 12.29 -0.77
C GLU A 282 0.11 11.99 -0.46
N ASP A 283 -0.34 10.76 -0.74
CA ASP A 283 -1.69 10.30 -0.39
C ASP A 283 -1.94 10.34 1.13
N LEU A 284 -0.99 9.82 1.92
CA LEU A 284 -1.06 9.90 3.39
C LEU A 284 -1.11 11.35 3.88
N GLY A 285 -0.24 12.22 3.35
CA GLY A 285 -0.18 13.63 3.70
C GLY A 285 -1.46 14.38 3.34
N LYS A 286 -2.10 14.01 2.22
CA LYS A 286 -3.40 14.55 1.80
C LYS A 286 -4.49 14.21 2.83
N LEU A 287 -4.57 12.96 3.25
CA LEU A 287 -5.53 12.54 4.28
C LEU A 287 -5.23 13.18 5.64
N GLN A 288 -3.96 13.30 6.04
CA GLN A 288 -3.57 14.01 7.27
C GLN A 288 -4.08 15.45 7.28
N LYS A 289 -3.95 16.17 6.16
CA LYS A 289 -4.44 17.54 6.03
C LYS A 289 -5.96 17.65 6.20
N LYS A 290 -6.75 16.64 5.83
CA LYS A 290 -8.21 16.61 6.09
C LYS A 290 -8.50 16.60 7.59
N PHE A 291 -7.79 15.78 8.36
CA PHE A 291 -7.90 15.80 9.82
C PHE A 291 -7.47 17.15 10.41
N TYR A 292 -6.40 17.74 9.88
CA TYR A 292 -5.91 19.04 10.36
C TYR A 292 -6.94 20.15 10.13
N ALA A 293 -7.63 20.14 8.98
CA ALA A 293 -8.71 21.09 8.67
C ALA A 293 -9.92 20.98 9.62
N LYS A 294 -10.07 19.85 10.33
CA LYS A 294 -11.09 19.63 11.37
C LYS A 294 -10.55 19.81 12.80
N ASN A 295 -9.39 20.44 12.97
CA ASN A 295 -8.69 20.63 14.25
C ASN A 295 -8.24 19.31 14.92
N GLU A 296 -8.13 18.22 14.17
CA GLU A 296 -7.72 16.90 14.68
C GLU A 296 -6.21 16.64 14.48
N ARG A 297 -5.39 17.69 14.43
CA ARG A 297 -3.94 17.55 14.19
C ARG A 297 -3.24 16.68 15.23
N LEU A 298 -3.57 16.87 16.51
CA LEU A 298 -2.97 16.11 17.61
C LEU A 298 -3.53 14.69 17.73
N ASN A 299 -4.78 14.46 17.29
CA ASN A 299 -5.44 13.15 17.33
C ASN A 299 -5.52 12.50 15.95
N CYS A 300 -4.67 12.93 15.00
CA CYS A 300 -4.70 12.42 13.65
C CYS A 300 -4.45 10.91 13.70
N PRO A 301 -5.32 10.09 13.08
CA PRO A 301 -5.17 8.64 13.10
C PRO A 301 -4.09 8.17 12.11
N ILE A 302 -3.40 9.06 11.41
CA ILE A 302 -2.26 8.74 10.53
C ILE A 302 -1.02 9.39 11.13
N ARG A 303 0.03 8.59 11.33
CA ARG A 303 1.33 9.05 11.80
C ARG A 303 2.44 8.50 10.90
N THR A 304 3.24 9.40 10.35
CA THR A 304 4.31 9.07 9.40
C THR A 304 5.69 9.26 10.02
N PHE A 305 6.60 8.35 9.70
CA PHE A 305 7.95 8.35 10.25
C PHE A 305 8.98 8.26 9.11
N LEU A 306 9.96 9.15 9.11
CA LEU A 306 11.18 8.97 8.33
C LEU A 306 12.24 8.32 9.22
N VAL A 307 12.76 7.15 8.85
CA VAL A 307 13.81 6.42 9.59
C VAL A 307 14.98 6.18 8.66
N THR A 308 15.94 7.12 8.66
CA THR A 308 17.02 7.15 7.67
C THR A 308 18.39 6.94 8.31
N ALA A 309 19.29 6.26 7.59
CA ALA A 309 20.70 6.14 7.96
C ALA A 309 21.49 7.45 7.79
N ARG A 310 20.92 8.46 7.11
CA ARG A 310 21.55 9.78 6.96
C ARG A 310 21.84 10.44 8.31
N SER A 311 22.88 11.26 8.33
CA SER A 311 23.20 12.12 9.48
C SER A 311 22.43 13.43 9.39
N ALA A 312 21.82 13.83 10.51
CA ALA A 312 21.12 15.11 10.62
C ALA A 312 22.04 16.30 10.32
N ALA A 313 23.30 16.23 10.75
CA ALA A 313 24.24 17.35 10.68
C ALA A 313 24.78 17.61 9.27
N SER A 314 24.95 16.56 8.44
CA SER A 314 25.61 16.68 7.14
C SER A 314 24.67 16.57 5.94
N SER A 315 23.55 15.84 6.07
CA SER A 315 22.65 15.54 4.93
C SER A 315 21.16 15.64 5.28
N GLY A 316 20.84 15.93 6.54
CA GLY A 316 19.44 16.02 6.99
C GLY A 316 18.70 17.28 6.52
N ALA A 317 19.41 18.39 6.33
CA ALA A 317 18.80 19.64 5.90
C ALA A 317 18.14 19.53 4.52
N ARG A 318 18.83 18.91 3.53
CA ARG A 318 18.31 18.69 2.17
C ARG A 318 17.06 17.81 2.18
N VAL A 319 17.06 16.75 3.00
CA VAL A 319 15.92 15.85 3.17
C VAL A 319 14.68 16.60 3.68
N LEU A 320 14.82 17.37 4.75
CA LEU A 320 13.70 18.11 5.33
C LEU A 320 13.20 19.23 4.40
N LYS A 321 14.11 19.90 3.68
CA LYS A 321 13.75 20.89 2.65
C LYS A 321 13.02 20.26 1.47
N THR A 322 13.42 19.06 1.06
CA THR A 322 12.76 18.30 -0.01
C THR A 322 11.32 17.96 0.38
N LEU A 323 11.11 17.34 1.54
CA LEU A 323 9.76 17.01 2.04
C LEU A 323 8.87 18.26 2.13
N ARG A 324 9.42 19.37 2.65
CA ARG A 324 8.72 20.65 2.70
C ARG A 324 8.35 21.18 1.31
N SER A 325 9.24 21.05 0.33
CA SER A 325 8.98 21.50 -1.05
C SER A 325 7.87 20.69 -1.73
N TRP A 326 7.69 19.43 -1.32
CA TRP A 326 6.55 18.59 -1.73
C TRP A 326 5.27 18.88 -0.92
N GLY A 327 5.34 19.80 0.06
CA GLY A 327 4.22 20.09 0.95
C GLY A 327 3.89 18.95 1.90
N LEU A 328 4.86 18.07 2.20
CA LEU A 328 4.72 16.91 3.08
C LEU A 328 5.29 17.22 4.46
N GLU A 329 4.48 16.96 5.47
CA GLU A 329 4.82 17.15 6.88
C GLU A 329 4.94 15.77 7.53
N ILE A 330 6.15 15.20 7.54
CA ILE A 330 6.43 13.98 8.30
C ILE A 330 6.30 14.29 9.80
N ASP A 331 5.58 13.46 10.55
CA ASP A 331 5.36 13.66 11.99
C ASP A 331 6.66 13.50 12.80
N GLU A 332 7.46 12.49 12.45
CA GLU A 332 8.73 12.19 13.14
C GLU A 332 9.84 11.83 12.15
N ALA A 333 10.95 12.56 12.18
CA ALA A 333 12.13 12.29 11.36
C ALA A 333 13.32 11.88 12.23
N LEU A 334 13.79 10.64 12.04
CA LEU A 334 14.83 10.01 12.82
C LEU A 334 16.06 9.78 11.93
N PHE A 335 17.09 10.59 12.16
CA PHE A 335 18.38 10.54 11.48
C PHE A 335 19.36 9.73 12.31
N LEU A 336 19.71 8.53 11.84
CA LEU A 336 20.46 7.57 12.63
C LEU A 336 21.97 7.64 12.44
N ALA A 337 22.45 8.39 11.44
CA ALA A 337 23.89 8.50 11.13
C ALA A 337 24.60 7.12 11.05
N GLY A 338 23.96 6.15 10.39
CA GLY A 338 24.44 4.78 10.24
C GLY A 338 24.10 3.81 11.39
N ALA A 339 23.50 4.29 12.50
CA ALA A 339 23.05 3.40 13.57
C ALA A 339 21.92 2.46 13.11
N PRO A 340 21.80 1.25 13.70
CA PRO A 340 20.79 0.28 13.29
C PRO A 340 19.36 0.81 13.51
N LYS A 341 18.49 0.59 12.52
CA LYS A 341 17.07 1.01 12.54
C LYS A 341 16.21 0.21 13.52
N GLY A 342 16.55 -1.07 13.73
CA GLY A 342 15.77 -2.03 14.50
C GLY A 342 15.31 -1.55 15.89
N PRO A 343 16.20 -1.10 16.79
CA PRO A 343 15.82 -0.63 18.13
C PRO A 343 14.82 0.53 18.12
N ILE A 344 14.96 1.43 17.14
CA ILE A 344 14.05 2.57 16.95
C ILE A 344 12.69 2.10 16.44
N LEU A 345 12.65 1.15 15.50
CA LEU A 345 11.42 0.58 14.99
C LEU A 345 10.61 -0.14 16.08
N VAL A 346 11.28 -0.82 17.02
CA VAL A 346 10.63 -1.40 18.21
C VAL A 346 9.94 -0.34 19.07
N LYS A 347 10.52 0.87 19.18
CA LYS A 347 9.91 1.98 19.90
C LYS A 347 8.71 2.56 19.16
N ILE A 348 8.84 2.73 17.84
CA ILE A 348 7.79 3.31 16.98
C ILE A 348 6.59 2.36 16.88
N ARG A 349 6.85 1.05 16.80
CA ARG A 349 5.85 0.00 16.51
C ARG A 349 5.00 0.34 15.27
N PRO A 350 5.63 0.50 14.09
CA PRO A 350 4.88 0.81 12.89
C PRO A 350 4.02 -0.38 12.47
N HIS A 351 2.92 -0.10 11.78
CA HIS A 351 2.13 -1.15 11.10
C HIS A 351 2.90 -1.70 9.91
N ILE A 352 3.72 -0.86 9.28
CA ILE A 352 4.61 -1.24 8.19
C ILE A 352 5.81 -0.29 8.15
N PHE A 353 7.00 -0.86 7.96
CA PHE A 353 8.24 -0.15 7.68
C PHE A 353 8.73 -0.48 6.27
N PHE A 354 8.98 0.52 5.44
CA PHE A 354 9.50 0.35 4.08
C PHE A 354 11.00 0.64 4.01
N ASP A 355 11.75 -0.27 3.40
CA ASP A 355 13.20 -0.14 3.21
C ASP A 355 13.62 -0.87 1.93
N ASP A 356 14.62 -0.37 1.22
CA ASP A 356 15.14 -0.99 -0.01
C ASP A 356 16.20 -2.06 0.27
N GLN A 357 16.77 -2.10 1.47
CA GLN A 357 17.86 -3.02 1.81
C GLN A 357 17.39 -4.19 2.65
N MET A 358 17.59 -5.42 2.14
CA MET A 358 17.23 -6.64 2.86
C MET A 358 17.89 -6.76 4.24
N PHE A 359 19.10 -6.22 4.42
CA PHE A 359 19.75 -6.18 5.73
C PHE A 359 18.94 -5.41 6.79
N HIS A 360 18.33 -4.29 6.40
CA HIS A 360 17.45 -3.50 7.28
C HIS A 360 16.12 -4.21 7.54
N ILE A 361 15.55 -4.84 6.50
CA ILE A 361 14.33 -5.66 6.60
C ILE A 361 14.54 -6.80 7.62
N GLU A 362 15.58 -7.62 7.43
CA GLU A 362 15.89 -8.73 8.35
C GLU A 362 16.17 -8.24 9.78
N GLY A 363 16.90 -7.13 9.92
CA GLY A 363 17.19 -6.51 11.22
C GLY A 363 15.92 -6.09 11.95
N ALA A 364 14.97 -5.48 11.24
CA ALA A 364 13.66 -5.10 11.79
C ALA A 364 12.82 -6.34 12.17
N GLN A 365 12.80 -7.36 11.31
CA GLN A 365 12.04 -8.59 11.54
C GLN A 365 12.55 -9.42 12.71
N LYS A 366 13.87 -9.51 12.91
CA LYS A 366 14.47 -10.20 14.08
C LYS A 366 13.94 -9.63 15.41
N LEU A 367 13.62 -8.35 15.42
CA LEU A 367 13.05 -7.62 16.54
C LEU A 367 11.52 -7.54 16.53
N GLY A 368 10.86 -8.19 15.57
CA GLY A 368 9.40 -8.31 15.48
C GLY A 368 8.69 -7.21 14.68
N THR A 369 9.42 -6.25 14.10
CA THR A 369 8.77 -5.20 13.29
C THR A 369 8.37 -5.77 11.93
N ILE A 370 7.15 -5.44 11.48
CA ILE A 370 6.72 -5.69 10.09
C ILE A 370 7.48 -4.75 9.17
N ALA A 371 8.35 -5.32 8.35
CA ALA A 371 9.12 -4.61 7.35
C ALA A 371 8.78 -5.14 5.96
N ALA A 372 8.72 -4.23 4.98
CA ALA A 372 8.40 -4.52 3.59
C ALA A 372 9.53 -4.00 2.70
N HIS A 373 10.06 -4.88 1.87
CA HIS A 373 11.20 -4.61 0.99
C HIS A 373 10.74 -3.91 -0.28
N VAL A 374 11.34 -2.77 -0.58
CA VAL A 374 11.11 -2.02 -1.82
C VAL A 374 12.26 -2.35 -2.79
N PRO A 375 12.08 -3.23 -3.79
CA PRO A 375 13.16 -3.60 -4.70
C PRO A 375 13.39 -2.50 -5.76
N TYR A 376 13.96 -1.39 -5.30
CA TYR A 376 14.31 -0.22 -6.11
C TYR A 376 15.78 0.19 -5.89
N GLY A 377 16.36 0.87 -6.88
CA GLY A 377 17.70 1.43 -6.81
C GLY A 377 18.84 0.47 -7.19
N ILE A 378 20.06 1.01 -7.24
CA ILE A 378 21.27 0.27 -7.60
C ILE A 378 21.58 -0.92 -6.68
N ALA A 379 21.13 -0.90 -5.42
CA ALA A 379 21.33 -1.99 -4.47
C ALA A 379 20.75 -3.33 -4.99
N GLN A 380 19.69 -3.28 -5.80
CA GLN A 380 19.04 -4.47 -6.34
C GLN A 380 19.78 -5.10 -7.53
N LYS A 381 20.54 -4.30 -8.30
CA LYS A 381 21.19 -4.77 -9.53
C LYS A 381 22.28 -5.82 -9.26
N TYR A 382 22.94 -5.74 -8.10
CA TYR A 382 24.02 -6.65 -7.75
C TYR A 382 23.55 -8.03 -7.27
N HIS A 383 22.29 -8.15 -6.81
CA HIS A 383 21.69 -9.44 -6.46
C HIS A 383 21.26 -10.27 -7.69
N LYS A 384 21.03 -9.63 -8.86
CA LYS A 384 20.75 -10.35 -10.12
C LYS A 384 21.99 -10.98 -10.76
N SER A 385 23.19 -10.66 -10.27
CA SER A 385 24.49 -11.07 -10.83
C SER A 385 25.29 -12.05 -9.97
N ALA A 386 24.65 -12.66 -8.95
CA ALA A 386 25.26 -13.66 -8.06
C ALA A 386 24.72 -15.06 -8.31
#